data_AF-A0A1Q8EMS3-F1
#
_entry.id   AF-A0A1Q8EMS3-F1
#
_cell.length_a   1.000
_cell.length_b   1.000
_cell.length_c   1.000
_cell.angle_alpha   90.00
_cell.angle_beta   90.00
_cell.angle_gamma   90.00
#
_symmetry.space_group_name_H-M   'P 1'
#
loop_
_entity.id
_entity.type
_entity.pdbx_description
1 polymer ?
#
loop_
_entity_poly.entity_id
_entity_poly.type
_entity_poly.pdbx_seq_one_letter_code
_entity_poly.pdbx_strand_id
1 'polypeptide(L)'
;MPASEKKLHLGRWLTGFVCLLVACWYLALPRVVIYYSDEGSEEFKYVFNTQHSIFRRDLMPGETTGDAGHIFPDKDFFMMFNWWAGTIPPRCIYITPKRWRTMDIYLDGNGRIDITKTAPDVIAHLQQCPDQPDPFRP
;
A
#
# COMPACT_ATOMS: atom_id res chain seq x y z
N MET A 1 -13.42 11.61 -49.35
CA MET A 1 -12.36 11.49 -48.31
C MET A 1 -11.40 10.39 -48.74
N PRO A 2 -10.10 10.71 -48.97
CA PRO A 2 -9.13 9.78 -49.53
C PRO A 2 -8.75 8.66 -48.54
N ALA A 3 -8.46 7.47 -49.05
CA ALA A 3 -8.17 6.27 -48.24
C ALA A 3 -6.95 6.41 -47.29
N SER A 4 -6.04 7.34 -47.60
CA SER A 4 -4.86 7.66 -46.78
C SER A 4 -5.22 8.29 -45.43
N GLU A 5 -6.19 9.23 -45.40
CA GLU A 5 -6.65 9.86 -44.16
C GLU A 5 -7.30 8.83 -43.23
N LYS A 6 -8.10 7.91 -43.77
CA LYS A 6 -8.76 6.86 -42.98
C LYS A 6 -7.75 5.97 -42.25
N LYS A 7 -6.63 5.61 -42.90
CA LYS A 7 -5.56 4.81 -42.28
C LYS A 7 -4.81 5.58 -41.20
N LEU A 8 -4.56 6.88 -41.41
CA LEU A 8 -3.93 7.75 -40.41
C LEU A 8 -4.81 7.96 -39.17
N HIS A 9 -6.11 8.17 -39.36
CA HIS A 9 -7.08 8.28 -38.26
C HIS A 9 -7.20 6.98 -37.47
N LEU A 10 -7.26 5.83 -38.14
CA LEU A 10 -7.29 4.52 -37.49
C LEU A 10 -6.02 4.27 -36.67
N GLY A 11 -4.85 4.59 -37.21
CA GLY A 11 -3.57 4.47 -36.49
C GLY A 11 -3.54 5.35 -35.23
N ARG A 12 -4.00 6.60 -35.31
CA ARG A 12 -4.09 7.51 -34.16
C ARG A 12 -5.06 7.00 -33.07
N TRP A 13 -6.20 6.44 -33.47
CA TRP A 13 -7.16 5.84 -32.54
C TRP A 13 -6.59 4.60 -31.84
N LEU A 14 -5.90 3.72 -32.58
CA LEU A 14 -5.24 2.55 -32.00
C LEU A 14 -4.16 2.96 -31.00
N THR A 15 -3.29 3.91 -31.35
CA THR A 15 -2.27 4.42 -30.43
C THR A 15 -2.92 5.03 -29.18
N GLY A 16 -3.96 5.86 -29.35
CA GLY A 16 -4.69 6.45 -28.23
C GLY A 16 -5.31 5.39 -27.31
N PHE A 17 -5.89 4.34 -27.89
CA PHE A 17 -6.48 3.23 -27.14
C PHE A 17 -5.42 2.43 -26.37
N VAL A 18 -4.27 2.15 -26.97
CA VAL A 18 -3.15 1.48 -26.28
C VAL A 18 -2.63 2.34 -25.13
N CYS A 19 -2.42 3.64 -25.33
CA CYS A 19 -2.02 4.56 -24.27
C CYS A 19 -3.04 4.59 -23.13
N LEU A 20 -4.34 4.57 -23.44
CA LEU A 20 -5.40 4.51 -22.45
C LEU A 20 -5.35 3.20 -21.63
N LEU A 21 -5.20 2.05 -22.28
CA LEU A 21 -5.09 0.76 -21.59
C LEU A 21 -3.88 0.72 -20.65
N VAL A 22 -2.73 1.22 -21.08
CA VAL A 22 -1.52 1.31 -20.25
C VAL A 22 -1.77 2.23 -19.05
N ALA A 23 -2.37 3.41 -19.27
CA ALA A 23 -2.70 4.34 -18.18
C ALA A 23 -3.69 3.71 -17.18
N CYS A 24 -4.75 3.04 -17.67
CA CYS A 24 -5.70 2.31 -16.83
C CYS A 24 -5.00 1.23 -15.98
N TRP A 25 -4.02 0.53 -16.55
CA TRP A 25 -3.25 -0.49 -15.80
C TRP A 25 -2.46 0.13 -14.63
N TYR A 26 -1.83 1.28 -14.83
CA TYR A 26 -1.12 1.97 -13.75
C TYR A 26 -2.03 2.47 -12.63
N LEU A 27 -3.26 2.88 -12.98
CA LEU A 27 -4.29 3.28 -12.00
C LEU A 27 -4.93 2.07 -11.29
N ALA A 28 -4.81 0.88 -11.86
CA ALA A 28 -5.35 -0.36 -11.30
C ALA A 28 -4.57 -0.92 -10.13
N LEU A 29 -3.27 -0.65 -10.10
CA LEU A 29 -2.35 -1.22 -9.13
C LEU A 29 -2.76 -0.80 -7.71
N PRO A 30 -3.19 -1.74 -6.86
CA PRO A 30 -3.54 -1.42 -5.49
C PRO A 30 -2.27 -0.99 -4.74
N ARG A 31 -2.32 0.14 -4.06
CA ARG A 31 -1.17 0.67 -3.31
C ARG A 31 -1.49 0.73 -1.84
N VAL A 32 -0.49 0.48 -1.01
CA VAL A 32 -0.58 0.65 0.44
C VAL A 32 0.51 1.63 0.83
N VAL A 33 0.11 2.68 1.56
CA VAL A 33 1.04 3.67 2.10
C VAL A 33 0.84 3.73 3.60
N ILE A 34 1.95 3.67 4.31
CA ILE A 34 2.03 3.73 5.76
C ILE A 34 2.70 5.05 6.12
N TYR A 35 1.96 5.86 6.86
CA TYR A 35 2.39 7.17 7.34
C TYR A 35 2.73 7.05 8.82
N TYR A 36 3.93 7.45 9.21
CA TYR A 36 4.29 7.55 10.63
C TYR A 36 4.15 8.98 11.11
N SER A 37 3.47 9.18 12.24
CA SER A 37 3.31 10.50 12.86
C SER A 37 4.65 11.19 13.12
N ASP A 38 4.67 12.50 12.91
CA ASP A 38 5.77 13.40 13.27
C ASP A 38 5.93 13.55 14.80
N GLU A 39 4.85 13.35 15.55
CA GLU A 39 4.84 13.27 17.03
C GLU A 39 5.59 12.04 17.60
N GLY A 40 6.06 11.12 16.75
CA GLY A 40 6.82 9.96 17.17
C GLY A 40 8.19 10.33 17.77
N SER A 41 8.63 9.55 18.77
CA SER A 41 9.93 9.78 19.44
C SER A 41 11.01 8.77 19.05
N GLU A 42 10.64 7.67 18.38
CA GLU A 42 11.57 6.60 18.01
C GLU A 42 11.57 6.35 16.51
N GLU A 43 12.71 5.93 16.00
CA GLU A 43 12.86 5.38 14.65
C GLU A 43 12.33 3.95 14.62
N PHE A 44 11.38 3.67 13.73
CA PHE A 44 10.90 2.31 13.52
C PHE A 44 11.78 1.54 12.57
N LYS A 45 12.20 0.35 12.97
CA LYS A 45 12.68 -0.66 12.03
C LYS A 45 11.46 -1.39 11.50
N TYR A 46 11.39 -1.60 10.18
CA TYR A 46 10.28 -2.31 9.59
C TYR A 46 10.72 -3.35 8.56
N VAL A 47 9.83 -4.32 8.37
CA VAL A 47 9.85 -5.30 7.28
C VAL A 47 8.50 -5.22 6.58
N PHE A 48 8.52 -4.84 5.31
CA PHE A 48 7.38 -4.87 4.42
C PHE A 48 7.55 -6.08 3.50
N ASN A 49 6.62 -7.02 3.54
CA ASN A 49 6.65 -8.24 2.73
C ASN A 49 5.39 -8.31 1.85
N THR A 50 5.60 -8.20 0.54
CA THR A 50 4.56 -8.36 -0.48
C THR A 50 4.87 -9.61 -1.28
N GLN A 51 4.21 -10.72 -0.96
CA GLN A 51 4.40 -12.01 -1.63
C GLN A 51 5.89 -12.35 -1.91
N HIS A 52 6.70 -12.42 -0.86
CA HIS A 52 8.15 -12.71 -0.88
C HIS A 52 9.06 -11.58 -1.40
N SER A 53 8.51 -10.46 -1.85
CA SER A 53 9.25 -9.22 -2.01
C SER A 53 9.42 -8.57 -0.63
N ILE A 54 10.60 -8.71 -0.04
CA ILE A 54 10.88 -8.26 1.34
C ILE A 54 11.74 -7.00 1.31
N PHE A 55 11.20 -5.91 1.84
CA PHE A 55 11.91 -4.66 2.08
C PHE A 55 12.12 -4.46 3.57
N ARG A 56 13.37 -4.32 3.99
CA ARG A 56 13.74 -3.97 5.36
C ARG A 56 14.44 -2.63 5.37
N ARG A 57 13.87 -1.66 6.07
CA ARG A 57 14.44 -0.32 6.24
C ARG A 57 14.01 0.25 7.59
N ASP A 58 14.45 1.45 7.84
CA ASP A 58 14.04 2.24 8.97
C ASP A 58 13.04 3.33 8.50
N LEU A 59 12.18 3.79 9.41
CA LEU A 59 11.11 4.75 9.18
C LEU A 59 11.12 5.77 10.31
N MET A 60 11.54 6.99 9.99
CA MET A 60 11.62 8.10 10.94
C MET A 60 10.25 8.73 11.20
N PRO A 61 10.04 9.39 12.35
CA PRO A 61 8.84 10.19 12.59
C PRO A 61 8.57 11.17 11.43
N GLY A 62 7.33 11.19 10.95
CA GLY A 62 6.90 12.00 9.80
C GLY A 62 7.19 11.39 8.42
N GLU A 63 7.93 10.27 8.34
CA GLU A 63 8.17 9.59 7.08
C GLU A 63 7.03 8.68 6.65
N THR A 64 7.11 8.26 5.39
CA THR A 64 6.14 7.37 4.77
C THR A 64 6.84 6.23 4.06
N THR A 65 6.25 5.04 4.13
CA THR A 65 6.68 3.88 3.37
C THR A 65 5.48 3.22 2.71
N GLY A 66 5.70 2.28 1.82
CA GLY A 66 4.61 1.60 1.14
C GLY A 66 5.08 0.63 0.08
N ASP A 67 4.12 -0.13 -0.42
CA ASP A 67 4.34 -1.06 -1.52
C ASP A 67 3.07 -1.21 -2.37
N ALA A 68 3.22 -1.78 -3.56
CA ALA A 68 2.12 -2.06 -4.46
C ALA A 68 1.77 -3.56 -4.42
N GLY A 69 0.48 -3.84 -4.28
CA GLY A 69 -0.03 -5.20 -4.41
C GLY A 69 -0.30 -5.60 -5.86
N HIS A 70 -0.84 -6.80 -6.04
CA HIS A 70 -1.20 -7.32 -7.35
C HIS A 70 -2.63 -6.93 -7.74
N ILE A 71 -2.87 -6.55 -9.01
CA ILE A 71 -4.23 -6.24 -9.51
C ILE A 71 -5.11 -7.50 -9.48
N PHE A 72 -4.51 -8.66 -9.75
CA PHE A 72 -5.14 -9.98 -9.72
C PHE A 72 -4.33 -10.86 -8.76
N PRO A 73 -4.53 -10.70 -7.43
CA PRO A 73 -3.81 -11.52 -6.46
C PRO A 73 -4.26 -12.98 -6.60
N ASP A 74 -3.31 -13.90 -6.44
CA ASP A 74 -3.64 -15.32 -6.26
C ASP A 74 -4.23 -15.56 -4.86
N LYS A 75 -4.70 -16.78 -4.62
CA LYS A 75 -5.32 -17.16 -3.34
C LYS A 75 -4.37 -17.14 -2.14
N ASP A 76 -3.07 -17.17 -2.40
CA ASP A 76 -2.01 -17.25 -1.40
C ASP A 76 -1.31 -15.88 -1.25
N PHE A 77 -1.82 -14.84 -1.92
CA PHE A 77 -1.30 -13.48 -1.86
C PHE A 77 -1.45 -12.91 -0.45
N PHE A 78 -0.37 -12.32 0.05
CA PHE A 78 -0.38 -11.57 1.29
C PHE A 78 0.51 -10.34 1.17
N MET A 79 0.09 -9.28 1.87
CA MET A 79 0.94 -8.16 2.22
C MET A 79 1.02 -8.09 3.73
N MET A 80 2.24 -8.00 4.25
CA MET A 80 2.51 -7.99 5.68
C MET A 80 3.45 -6.85 6.00
N PHE A 81 3.08 -6.04 6.97
CA PHE A 81 3.93 -4.99 7.51
C PHE A 81 4.21 -5.28 8.98
N ASN A 82 5.49 -5.47 9.32
CA ASN A 82 5.97 -5.69 10.68
C ASN A 82 6.92 -4.55 11.04
N TRP A 83 6.75 -3.95 12.22
CA TRP A 83 7.58 -2.84 12.68
C TRP A 83 7.79 -2.90 14.19
N TRP A 84 8.92 -2.35 14.63
CA TRP A 84 9.30 -2.29 16.03
C TRP A 84 10.29 -1.16 16.28
N ALA A 85 10.43 -0.75 17.54
CA ALA A 85 11.49 0.15 17.97
C ALA A 85 12.09 -0.34 19.30
N GLY A 86 12.96 0.45 19.90
CA GLY A 86 13.68 0.05 21.11
C GLY A 86 12.75 -0.11 22.31
N THR A 87 11.83 0.84 22.50
CA THR A 87 10.87 0.79 23.62
C THR A 87 9.48 0.31 23.20
N ILE A 88 9.23 0.22 21.89
CA ILE A 88 7.93 -0.17 21.35
C ILE A 88 7.96 -1.65 20.95
N PRO A 89 7.06 -2.48 21.52
CA PRO A 89 7.04 -3.90 21.21
C PRO A 89 6.75 -4.13 19.72
N PRO A 90 7.27 -5.23 19.14
CA PRO A 90 6.99 -5.54 17.74
C PRO A 90 5.49 -5.62 17.46
N ARG A 91 5.08 -5.08 16.32
CA ARG A 91 3.70 -5.11 15.82
C ARG A 91 3.67 -5.55 14.39
N CYS A 92 2.57 -6.19 14.01
CA CYS A 92 2.44 -6.74 12.67
C CYS A 92 0.98 -6.70 12.21
N ILE A 93 0.79 -6.34 10.95
CA ILE A 93 -0.50 -6.41 10.26
C ILE A 93 -0.37 -7.13 8.93
N TYR A 94 -1.34 -7.99 8.64
CA TYR A 94 -1.71 -8.38 7.30
C TYR A 94 -2.62 -7.32 6.69
N ILE A 95 -2.39 -7.04 5.41
CA ILE A 95 -3.07 -6.00 4.66
C ILE A 95 -3.70 -6.66 3.44
N THR A 96 -5.00 -6.50 3.27
CA THR A 96 -5.73 -6.96 2.08
C THR A 96 -5.97 -5.77 1.15
N PRO A 97 -5.18 -5.59 0.08
CA PRO A 97 -5.21 -4.37 -0.72
C PRO A 97 -6.53 -4.20 -1.45
N LYS A 98 -7.02 -2.96 -1.52
CA LYS A 98 -8.18 -2.62 -2.34
C LYS A 98 -7.79 -2.39 -3.77
N ARG A 99 -8.46 -3.11 -4.67
CA ARG A 99 -8.32 -2.91 -6.11
C ARG A 99 -8.61 -1.46 -6.51
N TRP A 100 -7.82 -0.91 -7.43
CA TRP A 100 -8.01 0.45 -7.97
C TRP A 100 -7.95 1.58 -6.94
N ARG A 101 -7.44 1.33 -5.72
CA ARG A 101 -7.35 2.33 -4.66
C ARG A 101 -6.01 2.25 -3.94
N THR A 102 -5.57 3.40 -3.46
CA THR A 102 -4.53 3.50 -2.44
C THR A 102 -5.18 3.36 -1.07
N MET A 103 -4.55 2.59 -0.17
CA MET A 103 -4.91 2.48 1.23
C MET A 103 -3.89 3.24 2.06
N ASP A 104 -4.34 4.30 2.70
CA ASP A 104 -3.53 5.12 3.58
C ASP A 104 -3.72 4.63 5.02
N ILE A 105 -2.65 4.15 5.63
CA ILE A 105 -2.61 3.63 7.00
C ILE A 105 -1.74 4.57 7.82
N TYR A 106 -2.26 5.06 8.93
CA TYR A 106 -1.55 6.00 9.79
C TYR A 106 -1.11 5.31 11.07
N LEU A 107 0.16 5.47 11.43
CA LEU A 107 0.73 5.07 12.70
C LEU A 107 0.83 6.30 13.61
N ASP A 108 0.36 6.19 14.85
CA ASP A 108 0.53 7.21 15.88
C ASP A 108 1.99 7.27 16.37
N GLY A 109 2.30 8.23 17.25
CA GLY A 109 3.65 8.39 17.81
C GLY A 109 4.16 7.20 18.62
N ASN A 110 3.27 6.30 19.06
CA ASN A 110 3.61 5.07 19.77
C ASN A 110 3.66 3.85 18.83
N GLY A 111 3.51 4.06 17.52
CA GLY A 111 3.50 3.00 16.51
C GLY A 111 2.25 2.14 16.52
N ARG A 112 1.11 2.63 17.01
CA ARG A 112 -0.19 1.98 16.88
C ARG A 112 -0.91 2.51 15.65
N ILE A 113 -1.86 1.76 15.12
CA ILE A 113 -2.72 2.28 14.05
C ILE A 113 -3.60 3.39 14.62
N ASP A 114 -3.48 4.58 14.06
CA ASP A 114 -4.33 5.72 14.36
C ASP A 114 -5.69 5.50 13.69
N ILE A 115 -6.65 5.02 14.47
CA ILE A 115 -8.03 4.76 14.02
C ILE A 115 -8.83 6.02 13.74
N THR A 116 -8.31 7.20 14.12
CA THR A 116 -8.95 8.49 13.85
C THR A 116 -8.54 9.05 12.49
N LYS A 117 -7.30 8.79 12.05
CA LYS A 117 -6.78 9.17 10.72
C LYS A 117 -6.95 8.08 9.67
N THR A 118 -6.85 6.81 10.05
CA THR A 118 -7.04 5.68 9.14
C THR A 118 -8.52 5.46 8.88
N ALA A 119 -8.94 5.48 7.61
CA ALA A 119 -10.35 5.37 7.26
C ALA A 119 -10.95 4.02 7.74
N PRO A 120 -12.19 3.98 8.26
CA PRO A 120 -12.81 2.75 8.75
C PRO A 120 -12.87 1.62 7.71
N ASP A 121 -13.05 1.99 6.43
CA ASP A 121 -13.08 1.04 5.33
C ASP A 121 -11.68 0.48 5.01
N VAL A 122 -10.60 1.17 5.39
CA VAL A 122 -9.22 0.69 5.33
C VAL A 122 -8.94 -0.23 6.52
N ILE A 123 -9.36 0.14 7.74
CA ILE A 123 -9.20 -0.67 8.95
C ILE A 123 -9.82 -2.07 8.79
N ALA A 124 -10.98 -2.16 8.15
CA ALA A 124 -11.65 -3.45 7.86
C ALA A 124 -10.82 -4.41 6.98
N HIS A 125 -9.78 -3.92 6.31
CA HIS A 125 -8.86 -4.70 5.48
C HIS A 125 -7.53 -5.00 6.17
N LEU A 126 -7.38 -4.57 7.42
CA LEU A 126 -6.22 -4.82 8.26
C LEU A 126 -6.55 -5.94 9.23
N GLN A 127 -5.64 -6.90 9.32
CA GLN A 127 -5.75 -8.02 10.25
C GLN A 127 -4.46 -8.09 11.06
N GLN A 128 -4.59 -8.20 12.39
CA GLN A 128 -3.46 -8.43 13.28
C GLN A 128 -2.79 -9.78 12.98
N CYS A 129 -1.46 -9.83 13.01
CA CYS A 129 -0.73 -11.08 12.89
C CYS A 129 -0.89 -11.95 14.17
N PRO A 130 -0.95 -13.29 14.04
CA PRO A 130 -1.03 -14.18 15.20
C PRO A 130 0.13 -13.92 16.19
N ASP A 131 -0.15 -14.04 17.49
CA ASP A 131 0.84 -13.97 18.57
C ASP A 131 1.64 -12.66 18.65
N GLN A 132 1.11 -11.56 18.10
CA GLN A 132 1.66 -10.22 18.23
C GLN A 132 0.75 -9.35 19.11
N PRO A 133 1.27 -8.27 19.76
CA PRO A 133 0.46 -7.27 20.43
C PRO A 133 -0.60 -6.67 19.51
N ASP A 134 -1.75 -6.27 20.06
CA ASP A 134 -2.81 -5.60 19.31
C ASP A 134 -2.27 -4.29 18.70
N PRO A 135 -2.27 -4.14 17.36
CA PRO A 135 -1.76 -2.94 16.73
C PRO A 135 -2.71 -1.75 16.86
N PHE A 136 -3.95 -1.97 17.32
CA PHE A 136 -4.98 -0.93 17.51
C PHE A 136 -5.13 -0.50 18.98
N ARG A 137 -4.58 -1.27 19.94
CA ARG A 137 -4.79 -1.05 21.38
C ARG A 137 -3.48 -1.14 22.18
N PRO A 138 -3.48 -0.70 23.46
CA PRO A 138 -2.34 -0.86 24.36
C PRO A 138 -1.97 -2.31 24.64
#